data_AF-A0A942L2H2-F1
#
_entry.id   AF-A0A942L2H2-F1
#
_cell.length_a   1.000
_cell.length_b   1.000
_cell.length_c   1.000
_cell.angle_alpha   90.00
_cell.angle_beta   90.00
_cell.angle_gamma   90.00
#
_symmetry.space_group_name_H-M   'P 1'
#
loop_
_entity.id
_entity.type
_entity.pdbx_description
1 polymer ?
#
loop_
_entity_poly.entity_id
_entity_poly.type
_entity_poly.pdbx_seq_one_letter_code
_entity_poly.pdbx_strand_id
1 'polypeptide(L)' 'MDEVRNLNNKRVGDVSTDKRVFEIQIKDCITRITANPDETLSITQERTTPAT' A
#
# COMPACT_ATOMS: atom_id res chain seq x y z
N MET A 1 1.60 -9.99 1.59
CA MET A 1 1.20 -9.04 0.54
C MET A 1 1.93 -9.42 -0.72
N ASP A 2 1.33 -9.18 -1.88
CA ASP A 2 1.87 -9.53 -3.19
C ASP A 2 2.37 -8.27 -3.89
N GLU A 3 3.59 -8.32 -4.44
CA GLU A 3 4.20 -7.19 -5.13
C GLU A 3 3.42 -6.84 -6.41
N VAL A 4 3.09 -5.55 -6.58
CA VAL A 4 2.45 -5.03 -7.79
C VAL A 4 3.42 -4.19 -8.59
N ARG A 5 3.49 -4.48 -9.90
CA ARG A 5 4.35 -3.77 -10.86
C ARG A 5 3.53 -3.04 -11.91
N ASN A 6 4.07 -1.93 -12.41
CA ASN A 6 3.51 -1.22 -13.56
C ASN A 6 3.95 -1.88 -14.89
N LEU A 7 3.45 -1.33 -16.01
CA LEU A 7 3.78 -1.79 -17.38
C LEU A 7 5.28 -1.70 -17.72
N ASN A 8 6.03 -0.87 -17.00
CA ASN A 8 7.48 -0.74 -17.14
C ASN A 8 8.25 -1.68 -16.20
N ASN A 9 7.58 -2.68 -15.62
CA ASN A 9 8.13 -3.66 -14.68
C ASN A 9 8.75 -3.02 -13.41
N LYS A 10 8.33 -1.81 -13.03
CA LYS A 10 8.75 -1.15 -11.78
C LYS A 10 7.75 -1.45 -10.68
N ARG A 11 8.24 -1.72 -9.46
CA ARG A 11 7.40 -1.88 -8.26
C ARG A 11 6.64 -0.59 -7.97
N VAL A 12 5.33 -0.72 -7.77
CA VAL A 12 4.42 0.39 -7.41
C VAL A 12 4.06 0.31 -5.93
N GLY A 13 3.91 -0.90 -5.40
CA GLY A 13 3.50 -1.16 -4.04
C GLY A 13 3.21 -2.64 -3.85
N ASP A 14 2.52 -2.96 -2.77
CA ASP A 14 2.11 -4.32 -2.45
C ASP A 14 0.60 -4.36 -2.18
N VAL A 15 -0.05 -5.44 -2.57
CA VAL A 15 -1.48 -5.64 -2.32
C VAL A 15 -1.69 -6.75 -1.30
N SER A 16 -2.66 -6.59 -0.40
CA SER A 16 -3.06 -7.67 0.50
C SER A 16 -3.65 -8.85 -0.26
N THR A 17 -3.56 -10.05 0.31
CA THR A 17 -4.04 -11.29 -0.34
C THR A 17 -5.54 -11.27 -0.62
N ASP A 18 -6.33 -10.60 0.24
CA ASP A 18 -7.76 -10.37 0.05
C ASP A 18 -8.08 -9.20 -0.90
N LYS A 19 -7.04 -8.55 -1.46
CA LYS A 19 -7.10 -7.41 -2.38
C LYS A 19 -7.80 -6.17 -1.82
N ARG A 20 -7.93 -6.05 -0.50
CA ARG A 20 -8.59 -4.92 0.16
C ARG A 20 -7.64 -3.77 0.52
N VAL A 21 -6.35 -4.04 0.67
CA VAL A 21 -5.36 -3.03 1.07
C VAL A 21 -4.27 -2.96 0.01
N PHE A 22 -3.98 -1.74 -0.44
CA PHE A 22 -2.84 -1.44 -1.28
C PHE A 22 -1.87 -0.55 -0.50
N GLU A 23 -0.63 -1.00 -0.38
CA GLU A 23 0.42 -0.33 0.38
C GLU A 23 1.47 0.25 -0.58
N ILE A 24 1.73 1.55 -0.45
CA ILE A 24 2.79 2.26 -1.18
C ILE A 24 3.80 2.74 -0.16
N GLN A 25 5.03 2.29 -0.28
CA GLN A 25 6.14 2.78 0.55
C GLN A 25 7.05 3.72 -0.26
N ILE A 26 7.21 4.94 0.24
CA ILE A 26 8.18 5.91 -0.30
C ILE A 26 9.03 6.40 0.88
N LYS A 27 10.31 6.01 0.88
CA LYS A 27 11.25 6.26 1.99
C LYS A 27 10.68 5.71 3.31
N ASP A 28 10.56 6.56 4.31
CA ASP A 28 10.00 6.27 5.63
C ASP A 28 8.48 6.39 5.68
N CYS A 29 7.81 6.82 4.61
CA CYS A 29 6.36 6.98 4.57
C CYS A 29 5.69 5.73 3.96
N ILE A 30 4.78 5.13 4.71
CA ILE A 30 3.84 4.12 4.22
C ILE A 30 2.49 4.79 4.01
N THR A 31 1.95 4.70 2.80
CA THR A 31 0.57 5.04 2.48
C THR A 31 -0.24 3.77 2.29
N ARG A 32 -1.33 3.60 3.02
CA ARG A 32 -2.27 2.48 2.85
C ARG A 32 -3.58 2.99 2.27
N ILE A 33 -4.01 2.36 1.19
CA ILE A 33 -5.31 2.58 0.55
C ILE A 33 -6.15 1.35 0.84
N THR A 34 -7.23 1.50 1.58
CA THR A 34 -8.12 0.41 2.00
C THR A 34 -9.47 0.55 1.33
N ALA A 35 -9.92 -0.51 0.64
CA ALA A 35 -11.26 -0.59 0.09
C ALA A 35 -12.26 -0.95 1.19
N ASN A 36 -13.24 -0.07 1.39
CA ASN A 36 -14.30 -0.25 2.36
C ASN A 36 -15.49 -1.02 1.74
N PRO A 37 -16.33 -1.69 2.55
CA PRO A 37 -17.53 -2.36 2.05
C PRO A 37 -18.57 -1.42 1.41
N ASP A 38 -18.52 -0.12 1.72
CA ASP A 38 -19.44 0.92 1.23
C ASP A 38 -19.00 1.54 -0.11
N GLU A 39 -18.12 0.85 -0.84
CA GLU A 39 -17.55 1.30 -2.12
C GLU A 39 -16.66 2.55 -2.02
N THR A 40 -16.31 2.99 -0.80
CA THR A 40 -15.35 4.07 -0.59
C THR A 40 -13.92 3.56 -0.34
N LEU A 41 -12.96 4.49 -0.33
CA LEU A 41 -11.56 4.22 0.00
C LEU A 41 -11.13 5.01 1.24
N SER A 42 -10.51 4.34 2.20
CA SER A 42 -9.80 4.99 3.30
C SER A 42 -8.31 5.07 2.99
N ILE A 43 -7.72 6.25 3.15
CA ILE A 43 -6.30 6.49 2.88
C ILE A 43 -5.64 6.94 4.19
N THR A 44 -4.60 6.23 4.61
CA THR A 44 -3.80 6.59 5.79
C THR A 44 -2.33 6.69 5.43
N GLN A 45 -1.60 7.54 6.16
CA GLN A 45 -0.16 7.66 6.06
C GLN A 45 0.48 7.49 7.43
N GLU A 46 1.53 6.69 7.50
CA GLU A 46 2.34 6.55 8.71
C GLU A 46 3.82 6.63 8.36
N ARG A 47 4.62 7.09 9.32
CA ARG A 47 6.07 6.97 9.23
C ARG A 47 6.51 5.67 9.85
N THR A 48 7.28 4.88 9.10
CA THR A 48 8.06 3.78 9.66
C THR A 48 9.16 4.37 10.52
N THR A 49 9.06 4.22 11.82
CA THR A 49 10.24 4.38 12.67
C THR A 49 11.23 3.29 12.29
N PRO A 50 12.52 3.62 12.06
CA PRO A 50 13.55 2.60 11.89
C PRO A 50 13.49 1.65 13.10
N ALA A 51 13.58 0.34 12.85
CA ALA A 51 13.79 -0.61 13.94
C ALA A 51 15.14 -0.26 14.61
N THR A 52 15.09 0.08 15.90
CA THR A 52 16.25 0.38 16.74
C THR A 52 17.15 -0.85 16.90
#